data_AF-A0A7J7KZR8-F1
#
_entry.id   AF-A0A7J7KZR8-F1
#
_cell.length_a   1.000
_cell.length_b   1.000
_cell.length_c   1.000
_cell.angle_alpha   90.00
_cell.angle_beta   90.00
_cell.angle_gamma   90.00
#
_symmetry.space_group_name_H-M   'P 1'
#
loop_
_entity.id
_entity.type
_entity.pdbx_description
1 polymer ?
#
loop_
_entity_poly.entity_id
_entity_poly.type
_entity_poly.pdbx_seq_one_letter_code
_entity_poly.pdbx_strand_id
1 'polypeptide(L)'
;MGSFNSLFQVLFLFTLINSVSILAERSTYIVYMKKLVMPKAFSSHHHWYLVILDSLKTDSDKVSTSVPPKLFYTYNHAIHGFSVVLSLEELEALNKTLGCATAYHDHTLHVDTTRTTDFLSLNKAGGLWPSSNYGTDAIIGVIDSGVWPESASFRDDGIGKIPRR
;
A
#
# COMPACT_ATOMS: atom_id res chain seq x y z
N MET A 1 -3.64 36.22 48.37
CA MET A 1 -3.90 36.49 46.93
C MET A 1 -2.97 35.73 45.96
N GLY A 2 -2.12 34.80 46.41
CA GLY A 2 -1.21 34.05 45.53
C GLY A 2 -1.72 32.72 44.96
N SER A 3 -2.66 32.03 45.62
CA SER A 3 -3.08 30.67 45.19
C SER A 3 -4.09 30.66 44.03
N PHE A 4 -4.92 31.70 43.89
CA PHE A 4 -5.93 31.77 42.83
C PHE A 4 -5.32 31.88 41.42
N ASN A 5 -4.19 32.57 41.26
CA ASN A 5 -3.49 32.68 39.98
C ASN A 5 -2.80 31.38 39.56
N SER A 6 -2.36 30.56 40.53
CA SER A 6 -1.73 29.27 40.26
C SER A 6 -2.75 28.24 39.75
N LEU A 7 -3.95 28.20 40.34
CA LEU A 7 -5.01 27.29 39.89
C LEU A 7 -5.49 27.64 38.47
N PHE A 8 -5.60 28.93 38.16
CA PHE A 8 -5.99 29.41 36.82
C PHE A 8 -4.93 29.10 35.76
N GLN A 9 -3.64 29.23 36.10
CA GLN A 9 -2.55 28.83 35.21
C GLN A 9 -2.50 27.32 34.97
N VAL A 10 -2.76 26.51 36.00
CA VAL A 10 -2.83 25.04 35.87
C VAL A 10 -4.02 24.63 35.01
N LEU A 11 -5.19 25.25 35.21
CA LEU A 11 -6.38 25.00 34.39
C LEU A 11 -6.16 25.43 32.94
N PHE A 12 -5.50 26.56 32.72
CA PHE A 12 -5.13 27.07 31.40
C PHE A 12 -4.13 26.16 30.69
N LEU A 13 -3.10 25.65 31.39
CA LEU A 13 -2.18 24.64 30.86
C LEU A 13 -2.92 23.34 30.54
N PHE A 14 -3.84 22.90 31.40
CA PHE A 14 -4.62 21.69 31.17
C PHE A 14 -5.51 21.83 29.92
N THR A 15 -6.13 23.00 29.70
CA THR A 15 -6.87 23.28 28.47
C THR A 15 -5.97 23.39 27.23
N LEU A 16 -4.75 23.93 27.37
CA LEU A 16 -3.77 24.01 26.28
C LEU A 16 -3.29 22.62 25.84
N ILE A 17 -3.07 21.70 26.78
CA ILE A 17 -2.64 20.33 26.48
C ILE A 17 -3.76 19.54 25.80
N ASN A 18 -5.04 19.77 26.16
CA ASN A 18 -6.18 19.17 25.46
C ASN A 18 -6.45 19.80 24.08
N SER A 19 -5.88 20.97 23.79
CA SER A 19 -5.99 21.64 22.48
C SER A 19 -4.76 21.44 21.59
N VAL A 20 -3.75 20.68 22.05
CA VAL A 20 -2.80 20.03 21.14
C VAL A 20 -3.60 18.97 20.37
N SER A 21 -4.12 19.46 19.25
CA SER A 21 -4.95 18.80 18.28
C SER A 21 -4.59 17.33 18.13
N ILE A 22 -5.54 16.44 18.42
CA ILE A 22 -5.55 15.09 17.85
C ILE A 22 -5.78 15.30 16.36
N LEU A 23 -4.73 15.60 15.59
CA LEU A 23 -4.79 15.31 14.17
C LEU A 23 -4.94 13.79 14.11
N ALA A 24 -6.09 13.32 13.65
CA ALA A 24 -6.34 11.89 13.52
C ALA A 24 -5.17 11.29 12.74
N GLU A 25 -4.43 10.37 13.38
CA GLU A 25 -3.30 9.71 12.74
C GLU A 25 -3.82 9.01 11.48
N ARG A 26 -3.25 9.36 10.32
CA ARG A 26 -3.66 8.83 9.03
C ARG A 26 -2.59 7.91 8.50
N SER A 27 -3.02 6.76 8.01
CA SER A 27 -2.13 5.73 7.44
C SER A 27 -2.58 5.36 6.03
N THR A 28 -1.66 4.79 5.27
CA THR A 28 -1.97 4.19 3.97
C THR A 28 -2.52 2.79 4.17
N TYR A 29 -3.60 2.47 3.45
CA TYR A 29 -4.23 1.16 3.47
C TYR A 29 -4.37 0.63 2.05
N ILE A 30 -4.18 -0.69 1.89
CA ILE A 30 -4.52 -1.43 0.67
C ILE A 30 -5.91 -2.06 0.90
N VAL A 31 -6.87 -1.60 0.12
CA VAL A 31 -8.29 -1.99 0.22
C VAL A 31 -8.62 -2.96 -0.91
N TYR A 32 -9.19 -4.10 -0.55
CA TYR A 32 -9.70 -5.12 -1.47
C TYR A 32 -11.20 -4.98 -1.66
N MET A 33 -11.64 -5.00 -2.90
CA MET A 33 -13.02 -4.77 -3.30
C MET A 33 -13.59 -5.98 -4.05
N LYS A 34 -14.83 -6.34 -3.74
CA LYS A 34 -15.57 -7.39 -4.44
C LYS A 34 -16.01 -6.89 -5.80
N LYS A 35 -15.26 -7.24 -6.85
CA LYS A 35 -15.52 -6.84 -8.25
C LYS A 35 -16.98 -7.02 -8.69
N LEU A 36 -17.58 -8.15 -8.33
CA LEU A 36 -18.94 -8.52 -8.76
C LEU A 36 -20.04 -7.62 -8.18
N VAL A 37 -19.71 -6.82 -7.17
CA VAL A 37 -20.66 -5.93 -6.47
C VAL A 37 -20.60 -4.51 -7.03
N MET A 38 -19.71 -4.22 -7.98
CA MET A 38 -19.67 -2.92 -8.65
C MET A 38 -21.03 -2.60 -9.29
N PRO A 39 -21.68 -1.49 -8.90
CA PRO A 39 -22.96 -1.12 -9.50
C PRO A 39 -22.82 -0.89 -11.01
N LYS A 40 -23.80 -1.36 -11.79
CA LYS A 40 -23.82 -1.23 -13.26
C LYS A 40 -23.79 0.22 -13.76
N ALA A 41 -24.12 1.18 -12.91
CA ALA A 41 -24.02 2.61 -13.20
C ALA A 41 -22.57 3.09 -13.39
N PHE A 42 -21.59 2.37 -12.85
CA PHE A 42 -20.18 2.69 -12.99
C PHE A 42 -19.57 1.98 -14.19
N SER A 43 -18.89 2.75 -15.05
CA SER A 43 -18.08 2.22 -16.17
C SER A 43 -16.65 1.89 -15.77
N SER A 44 -16.20 2.37 -14.62
CA SER A 44 -14.83 2.20 -14.11
C SER A 44 -14.81 2.01 -12.60
N HIS A 45 -14.03 1.03 -12.14
CA HIS A 45 -13.77 0.79 -10.73
C HIS A 45 -13.15 2.02 -10.06
N HIS A 46 -12.30 2.77 -10.77
CA HIS A 46 -11.70 3.99 -10.24
C HIS A 46 -12.75 5.03 -9.86
N HIS A 47 -13.75 5.25 -10.73
CA HIS A 47 -14.82 6.20 -10.46
C HIS A 47 -15.72 5.72 -9.32
N TRP A 48 -16.03 4.43 -9.29
CA TRP A 48 -16.77 3.82 -8.19
C TRP A 48 -16.07 4.03 -6.83
N TYR A 49 -14.75 3.79 -6.77
CA TYR A 49 -13.98 3.97 -5.53
C TYR A 49 -13.88 5.43 -5.12
N LEU A 50 -13.71 6.37 -6.06
CA LEU A 50 -13.74 7.80 -5.74
C LEU A 50 -15.07 8.25 -5.12
N VAL A 51 -16.20 7.74 -5.61
CA VAL A 51 -17.52 8.04 -5.02
C VAL A 51 -17.65 7.45 -3.62
N ILE A 52 -17.14 6.24 -3.38
CA ILE A 52 -17.08 5.68 -2.01
C ILE A 52 -16.27 6.61 -1.11
N LEU A 53 -15.07 7.03 -1.52
CA LEU A 53 -14.21 7.91 -0.72
C LEU A 53 -14.83 9.28 -0.48
N ASP A 54 -15.57 9.82 -1.43
CA ASP A 54 -16.30 11.09 -1.26
C ASP A 54 -17.40 10.96 -0.20
N SER A 55 -18.07 9.80 -0.13
CA SER A 55 -19.10 9.53 0.88
C SER A 55 -18.56 9.38 2.32
N LEU A 56 -17.26 9.12 2.47
CA LEU A 56 -16.61 9.03 3.79
C LEU A 56 -16.24 10.40 4.37
N LYS A 57 -16.33 11.47 3.59
CA LYS A 57 -16.06 12.83 4.07
C LYS A 57 -17.10 13.22 5.09
N THR A 58 -16.65 13.66 6.26
CA THR A 58 -17.55 14.11 7.33
C THR A 58 -17.96 15.56 7.10
N ASP A 59 -19.10 16.00 7.65
CA ASP A 59 -19.50 17.41 7.55
C ASP A 59 -18.51 18.36 8.26
N SER A 60 -17.65 17.84 9.15
CA SER A 60 -16.55 18.60 9.73
C SER A 60 -15.48 19.01 8.70
N ASP A 61 -15.33 18.23 7.61
CA ASP A 61 -14.40 18.49 6.50
C ASP A 61 -14.86 19.66 5.61
N LYS A 62 -16.10 20.13 5.77
CA LYS A 62 -16.65 21.27 5.00
C LYS A 62 -16.42 22.63 5.67
N VAL A 63 -16.07 22.65 6.96
CA VAL A 63 -15.98 23.89 7.77
C VAL A 63 -14.67 23.99 8.58
N SER A 64 -13.90 22.90 8.73
CA SER A 64 -12.64 22.88 9.50
C SER A 64 -11.52 22.11 8.79
N THR A 65 -10.28 22.33 9.23
CA THR A 65 -8.95 21.86 8.78
C THR A 65 -8.72 20.34 8.66
N SER A 66 -9.74 19.53 8.46
CA SER A 66 -9.61 18.08 8.31
C SER A 66 -9.18 17.69 6.89
N VAL A 67 -8.23 16.77 6.78
CA VAL A 67 -7.65 16.31 5.51
C VAL A 67 -8.49 15.15 4.97
N PRO A 68 -9.08 15.25 3.76
CA PRO A 68 -9.95 14.21 3.23
C PRO A 68 -9.17 12.94 2.82
N PRO A 69 -9.87 11.80 2.66
CA PRO A 69 -9.30 10.59 2.06
C PRO A 69 -8.57 10.88 0.74
N LYS A 70 -7.33 10.38 0.63
CA LYS A 70 -6.50 10.57 -0.57
C LYS A 70 -6.23 9.23 -1.24
N LEU A 71 -6.82 9.03 -2.41
CA LEU A 71 -6.56 7.87 -3.27
C LEU A 71 -5.16 7.98 -3.89
N PHE A 72 -4.33 6.95 -3.74
CA PHE A 72 -3.02 6.86 -4.40
C PHE A 72 -3.08 6.08 -5.70
N TYR A 73 -3.73 4.91 -5.68
CA TYR A 73 -3.71 4.01 -6.81
C TYR A 73 -4.96 3.13 -6.85
N THR A 74 -5.35 2.70 -8.05
CA THR A 74 -6.45 1.78 -8.28
C THR A 74 -5.95 0.50 -8.95
N TYR A 75 -6.16 -0.63 -8.30
CA TYR A 75 -5.81 -1.95 -8.81
C TYR A 75 -6.99 -2.56 -9.58
N ASN A 76 -6.76 -2.94 -10.84
CA ASN A 76 -7.81 -3.43 -11.75
C ASN A 76 -7.50 -4.78 -12.42
N HIS A 77 -6.31 -5.34 -12.20
CA HIS A 77 -5.83 -6.52 -12.93
C HIS A 77 -5.62 -7.74 -12.02
N ALA A 78 -4.51 -7.79 -11.28
CA ALA A 78 -4.21 -8.91 -10.39
C ALA A 78 -5.14 -8.95 -9.18
N ILE A 79 -5.52 -7.77 -8.67
CA ILE A 79 -6.50 -7.60 -7.60
C ILE A 79 -7.46 -6.48 -8.00
N HIS A 80 -8.65 -6.48 -7.39
CA HIS A 80 -9.62 -5.40 -7.51
C HIS A 80 -9.65 -4.62 -6.20
N GLY A 81 -9.27 -3.34 -6.24
CA GLY A 81 -9.09 -2.58 -5.01
C GLY A 81 -8.37 -1.25 -5.23
N PHE A 82 -7.94 -0.62 -4.14
CA PHE A 82 -7.22 0.64 -4.21
C PHE A 82 -6.33 0.88 -2.98
N SER A 83 -5.31 1.73 -3.14
CA SER A 83 -4.48 2.25 -2.04
C SER A 83 -4.91 3.67 -1.68
N VAL A 84 -5.11 3.95 -0.39
CA VAL A 84 -5.69 5.20 0.11
C VAL A 84 -5.15 5.60 1.48
N VAL A 85 -5.04 6.89 1.74
CA VAL A 85 -4.76 7.45 3.08
C VAL A 85 -6.06 7.67 3.84
N LEU A 86 -6.23 7.01 4.99
CA LEU A 86 -7.43 7.09 5.83
C LEU A 86 -7.07 7.34 7.30
N SER A 87 -7.96 8.02 8.01
CA SER A 87 -8.01 7.93 9.47
C SER A 87 -8.62 6.58 9.90
N LEU A 88 -8.49 6.22 11.18
CA LEU A 88 -9.10 4.99 11.71
C LEU A 88 -10.64 5.01 11.59
N GLU A 89 -11.27 6.16 11.85
CA GLU A 89 -12.72 6.33 11.72
C GLU A 89 -13.20 6.11 10.28
N GLU A 90 -12.50 6.70 9.30
CA GLU A 90 -12.82 6.52 7.88
C GLU A 90 -12.58 5.07 7.43
N LEU A 91 -11.54 4.40 7.96
CA LEU A 91 -11.30 2.98 7.70
C LEU A 91 -12.45 2.12 8.22
N GLU A 92 -12.91 2.37 9.43
CA GLU A 92 -14.07 1.66 10.01
C GLU A 92 -15.35 1.88 9.20
N ALA A 93 -15.57 3.11 8.72
CA ALA A 93 -16.69 3.43 7.84
C ALA A 93 -16.56 2.73 6.47
N LEU A 94 -15.36 2.72 5.89
CA LEU A 94 -15.07 2.04 4.63
C LEU A 94 -15.30 0.53 4.72
N ASN A 95 -14.89 -0.10 5.82
CA ASN A 95 -15.09 -1.53 6.05
C ASN A 95 -16.57 -1.93 6.11
N LYS A 96 -17.46 -0.99 6.43
CA LYS A 96 -18.93 -1.19 6.43
C LYS A 96 -19.56 -0.97 5.06
N THR A 97 -18.80 -0.45 4.08
CA THR A 97 -19.32 -0.13 2.75
C THR A 97 -19.53 -1.40 1.92
N LEU A 98 -20.67 -1.48 1.25
CA LEU A 98 -20.98 -2.60 0.36
C LEU A 98 -19.92 -2.71 -0.74
N GLY A 99 -19.29 -3.87 -0.81
CA GLY A 99 -18.23 -4.15 -1.78
C GLY A 99 -16.82 -4.14 -1.16
N CYS A 100 -16.61 -3.51 0.00
CA CYS A 100 -15.36 -3.67 0.74
C CYS A 100 -15.26 -5.13 1.23
N ALA A 101 -14.18 -5.82 0.87
CA ALA A 101 -13.89 -7.17 1.35
C ALA A 101 -13.02 -7.10 2.61
N THR A 102 -11.92 -6.36 2.53
CA THR A 102 -10.95 -6.18 3.61
C THR A 102 -10.04 -5.00 3.28
N ALA A 103 -9.42 -4.43 4.30
CA ALA A 103 -8.41 -3.40 4.17
C ALA A 103 -7.26 -3.71 5.13
N TYR A 104 -6.03 -3.59 4.64
CA TYR A 104 -4.82 -3.84 5.44
C TYR A 104 -3.95 -2.60 5.44
N HIS A 105 -3.26 -2.36 6.56
CA HIS A 105 -2.28 -1.30 6.65
C HIS A 105 -1.15 -1.57 5.65
N ASP A 106 -0.74 -0.54 4.91
CA ASP A 106 0.38 -0.63 3.97
C ASP A 106 1.70 -0.56 4.74
N HIS A 107 2.64 -1.44 4.42
CA HIS A 107 3.89 -1.56 5.15
C HIS A 107 5.07 -1.54 4.19
N THR A 108 6.11 -0.79 4.57
CA THR A 108 7.39 -0.85 3.88
C THR A 108 7.99 -2.24 4.05
N LEU A 109 8.31 -2.90 2.93
CA LEU A 109 9.06 -4.15 2.92
C LEU A 109 10.56 -3.86 2.89
N HIS A 110 11.34 -4.76 3.48
CA HIS A 110 12.80 -4.72 3.47
C HIS A 110 13.35 -5.89 2.65
N VAL A 111 14.56 -5.70 2.11
CA VAL A 111 15.21 -6.72 1.30
C VAL A 111 15.61 -7.90 2.20
N ASP A 112 15.13 -9.09 1.87
CA ASP A 112 15.36 -10.29 2.67
C ASP A 112 16.75 -10.92 2.44
N THR A 113 17.38 -10.66 1.29
CA THR A 113 18.66 -11.26 0.93
C THR A 113 19.43 -10.45 -0.10
N THR A 114 20.76 -10.53 -0.03
CA THR A 114 21.67 -10.10 -1.11
C THR A 114 22.30 -11.29 -1.85
N ARG A 115 21.91 -12.52 -1.49
CA ARG A 115 22.47 -13.78 -1.98
C ARG A 115 21.34 -14.75 -2.38
N THR A 116 20.64 -14.43 -3.47
CA THR A 116 19.46 -15.16 -3.96
C THR A 116 19.71 -16.65 -4.20
N THR A 117 20.89 -17.04 -4.67
CA THR A 117 21.22 -18.46 -4.91
C THR A 117 21.15 -19.29 -3.64
N ASP A 118 21.67 -18.76 -2.54
CA ASP A 118 21.70 -19.46 -1.26
C ASP A 118 20.33 -19.41 -0.59
N PHE A 119 19.65 -18.26 -0.65
CA PHE A 119 18.30 -18.08 -0.13
C PHE A 119 17.30 -19.07 -0.74
N LEU A 120 17.38 -19.29 -2.05
CA LEU A 120 16.54 -20.25 -2.78
C LEU A 120 17.12 -21.68 -2.78
N SER A 121 18.25 -21.91 -2.10
CA SER A 121 18.95 -23.21 -2.07
C SER A 121 19.28 -23.78 -3.45
N LEU A 122 19.64 -22.92 -4.41
CA LEU A 122 20.00 -23.31 -5.76
C LEU A 122 21.38 -23.94 -5.79
N ASN A 123 21.49 -25.12 -6.42
CA ASN A 123 22.72 -25.92 -6.45
C ASN A 123 22.99 -26.42 -7.87
N LYS A 124 24.26 -26.40 -8.29
CA LYS A 124 24.65 -26.83 -9.65
C LYS A 124 24.54 -28.34 -9.88
N ALA A 125 24.76 -29.12 -8.82
CA ALA A 125 24.81 -30.58 -8.86
C ALA A 125 23.44 -31.24 -8.59
N GLY A 126 22.45 -30.50 -8.08
CA GLY A 126 21.13 -31.03 -7.78
C GLY A 126 20.08 -29.96 -7.50
N GLY A 127 18.82 -30.36 -7.31
CA GLY A 127 17.73 -29.43 -6.99
C GLY A 127 17.15 -28.71 -8.20
N LEU A 128 16.65 -27.48 -7.99
CA LEU A 128 15.84 -26.76 -8.98
C LEU A 128 16.58 -26.50 -10.29
N TRP A 129 17.86 -26.12 -10.24
CA TRP A 129 18.63 -25.78 -11.44
C TRP A 129 18.75 -26.95 -12.43
N PRO A 130 19.32 -28.13 -12.08
CA PRO A 130 19.31 -29.26 -13.01
C PRO A 130 17.91 -29.69 -13.42
N SER A 131 16.93 -29.64 -12.50
CA SER A 131 15.55 -30.06 -12.76
C SER A 131 14.81 -29.15 -13.74
N SER A 132 15.18 -27.86 -13.82
CA SER A 132 14.61 -26.88 -14.74
C SER A 132 15.44 -26.68 -16.01
N ASN A 133 16.38 -27.60 -16.31
CA ASN A 133 17.36 -27.41 -17.38
C ASN A 133 18.06 -26.04 -17.28
N TYR A 134 18.45 -25.67 -16.06
CA TYR A 134 19.09 -24.42 -15.68
C TYR A 134 18.31 -23.15 -16.10
N GLY A 135 16.98 -23.26 -16.24
CA GLY A 135 16.12 -22.14 -16.64
C GLY A 135 16.08 -21.87 -18.15
N THR A 136 16.54 -22.82 -18.98
CA THR A 136 16.40 -22.73 -20.44
C THR A 136 14.92 -22.55 -20.82
N ASP A 137 14.64 -21.58 -21.69
CA ASP A 137 13.30 -21.19 -22.14
C ASP A 137 12.34 -20.73 -21.03
N ALA A 138 12.84 -20.43 -19.82
CA ALA A 138 12.07 -19.86 -18.74
C ALA A 138 12.26 -18.35 -18.64
N ILE A 139 11.18 -17.62 -18.34
CA ILE A 139 11.24 -16.20 -17.99
C ILE A 139 11.18 -16.09 -16.47
N ILE A 140 12.23 -15.54 -15.87
CA ILE A 140 12.31 -15.31 -14.43
C ILE A 140 12.14 -13.81 -14.17
N GLY A 141 11.01 -13.43 -13.57
CA GLY A 141 10.79 -12.07 -13.09
C GLY A 141 11.36 -11.89 -11.69
N VAL A 142 12.14 -10.82 -11.49
CA VAL A 142 12.72 -10.46 -10.19
C VAL A 142 12.25 -9.04 -9.83
N ILE A 143 11.66 -8.89 -8.64
CA ILE A 143 11.32 -7.59 -8.06
C ILE A 143 12.41 -7.28 -7.03
N ASP A 144 13.28 -6.33 -7.35
CA ASP A 144 14.43 -5.94 -6.52
C ASP A 144 14.61 -4.42 -6.60
N SER A 145 15.53 -3.91 -5.78
CA SER A 145 16.05 -2.55 -5.75
C SER A 145 16.68 -2.07 -7.07
N GLY A 146 17.05 -2.98 -7.97
CA GLY A 146 17.57 -2.67 -9.29
C GLY A 146 18.58 -3.71 -9.78
N VAL A 147 19.06 -3.54 -11.01
CA VAL A 147 20.14 -4.34 -11.60
C VAL A 147 21.23 -3.41 -12.14
N TRP A 148 22.43 -3.94 -12.33
CA TRP A 148 23.53 -3.26 -13.04
C TRP A 148 23.73 -3.92 -14.40
N PRO A 149 23.11 -3.43 -15.48
CA PRO A 149 23.18 -4.05 -16.81
C PRO A 149 24.60 -4.17 -17.36
N GLU A 150 25.52 -3.32 -16.90
CA GLU A 150 26.93 -3.31 -17.31
C GLU A 150 27.77 -4.39 -16.61
N SER A 151 27.22 -5.05 -15.59
CA SER A 151 27.92 -6.13 -14.90
C SER A 151 28.20 -7.30 -15.83
N ALA A 152 29.37 -7.92 -15.68
CA ALA A 152 29.78 -9.08 -16.46
C ALA A 152 28.78 -10.26 -16.37
N SER A 153 28.00 -10.33 -15.27
CA SER A 153 26.95 -11.33 -15.09
C SER A 153 25.78 -11.21 -16.07
N PHE A 154 25.60 -10.07 -16.74
CA PHE A 154 24.55 -9.83 -17.74
C PHE A 154 25.09 -9.80 -19.17
N ARG A 155 26.32 -10.30 -19.41
CA ARG A 155 26.84 -10.44 -20.77
C ARG A 155 26.14 -11.58 -21.50
N ASP A 156 25.68 -11.32 -22.72
CA ASP A 156 25.00 -12.30 -23.57
C ASP A 156 25.95 -13.29 -24.27
N ASP A 157 27.22 -13.36 -23.88
CA ASP A 157 28.18 -14.26 -24.53
C ASP A 157 27.77 -15.72 -24.35
N GLY A 158 27.60 -16.43 -25.46
CA GLY A 158 27.15 -17.82 -25.46
C GLY A 158 25.64 -17.99 -25.29
N ILE A 159 24.86 -16.92 -25.14
CA ILE A 159 23.40 -16.95 -25.24
C ILE A 159 23.02 -16.93 -26.73
N GLY A 160 22.12 -17.84 -27.12
CA GLY A 160 21.64 -17.95 -28.50
C GLY A 160 20.84 -16.72 -28.96
N LYS A 161 20.36 -16.75 -30.21
CA LYS A 161 19.50 -15.68 -30.72
C LYS A 161 18.24 -15.56 -29.86
N ILE A 162 17.79 -14.32 -29.64
CA ILE A 162 16.51 -14.02 -28.99
C ILE A 162 15.40 -14.86 -29.64
N PRO A 163 14.61 -15.63 -28.86
CA PRO A 163 13.51 -16.44 -29.38
C PRO A 163 12.53 -15.60 -30.21
N ARG A 164 11.99 -16.19 -31.28
CA ARG A 164 10.97 -15.53 -32.11
C ARG A 164 9.64 -15.51 -31.35
N ARG A 165 8.95 -14.38 -31.43
CA ARG A 165 7.63 -14.16 -30.82
C ARG A 165 6.53 -14.85 -31.60
#